data_AF-A0A2X4XYM1-F1
#
_entry.id   AF-A0A2X4XYM1-F1
#
_cell.length_a   1.000
_cell.length_b   1.000
_cell.length_c   1.000
_cell.angle_alpha   90.00
_cell.angle_beta   90.00
_cell.angle_gamma   90.00
#
_symmetry.space_group_name_H-M   'P 1'
#
loop_
_entity.id
_entity.type
_entity.pdbx_description
1 polymer ?
#
loop_
_entity_poly.entity_id
_entity_poly.type
_entity_poly.pdbx_seq_one_letter_code
_entity_poly.pdbx_strand_id
1 'polypeptide(L)'
;MKPSRILLSSVVALSLLALSGCGEKDKPAAQADNGLPAECNEYVNTITACVNKLGKDNKAMADQFKTQMDQATESWKQMADKEALKNSCKAAMDAFKPTLSQLGC
;
A
#
# COMPACT_ATOMS: atom_id res chain seq x y z
N MET A 1 19.45 -2.31 52.20
CA MET A 1 18.56 -1.12 52.19
C MET A 1 17.44 -1.38 51.18
N LYS A 2 16.21 -1.54 51.68
CA LYS A 2 14.94 -1.40 50.95
C LYS A 2 14.48 0.07 51.15
N PRO A 3 13.39 0.56 50.54
CA PRO A 3 12.70 0.16 49.31
C PRO A 3 12.18 1.36 48.47
N SER A 4 11.74 1.06 47.24
CA SER A 4 10.40 1.36 46.72
C SER A 4 9.64 2.58 47.28
N ARG A 5 9.59 3.66 46.48
CA ARG A 5 8.50 4.65 46.37
C ARG A 5 8.64 5.24 44.96
N ILE A 6 7.88 4.80 43.98
CA ILE A 6 6.69 5.53 43.52
C ILE A 6 5.65 4.49 43.09
N LEU A 7 4.65 4.35 43.96
CA LEU A 7 3.34 3.77 43.73
C LEU A 7 2.60 4.64 42.69
N LEU A 8 1.97 4.06 41.66
CA LEU A 8 0.57 3.59 41.67
C LEU A 8 -0.43 4.71 42.01
N SER A 9 -1.03 5.31 40.97
CA SER A 9 -2.37 5.97 40.87
C SER A 9 -2.33 6.82 39.58
N SER A 10 -3.19 6.71 38.57
CA SER A 10 -4.63 6.49 38.60
C SER A 10 -5.12 5.83 37.31
N VAL A 11 -6.05 4.89 37.48
CA VAL A 11 -7.01 4.44 36.46
C VAL A 11 -8.03 5.55 36.26
N VAL A 12 -8.33 5.95 35.01
CA VAL A 12 -9.50 6.69 34.44
C VAL A 12 -9.03 7.14 33.05
N ALA A 13 -9.65 6.91 31.89
CA ALA A 13 -10.90 6.30 31.45
C ALA A 13 -10.60 5.72 30.04
N LEU A 14 -11.00 4.51 29.69
CA LEU A 14 -12.28 4.25 29.03
C LEU A 14 -12.81 5.39 28.13
N SER A 15 -12.01 5.84 27.16
CA SER A 15 -12.52 6.56 25.99
C SER A 15 -13.03 5.56 24.94
N LEU A 16 -14.12 4.86 25.31
CA LEU A 16 -15.11 4.38 24.35
C LEU A 16 -16.05 5.56 24.08
N LEU A 17 -15.71 6.38 23.10
CA LEU A 17 -16.65 7.28 22.44
C LEU A 17 -16.79 6.78 21.01
N ALA A 18 -17.83 5.98 20.80
CA ALA A 18 -18.42 5.81 19.49
C ALA A 18 -19.01 7.16 19.07
N LEU A 19 -18.47 7.75 18.00
CA LEU A 19 -19.23 8.65 17.16
C LEU A 19 -18.91 8.33 15.70
N SER A 20 -19.94 7.87 15.02
CA SER A 20 -20.04 7.65 13.58
C SER A 20 -19.66 8.92 12.82
N GLY A 21 -18.72 8.79 11.88
CA GLY A 21 -18.34 9.85 10.96
C GLY A 21 -16.93 9.62 10.42
N CYS A 22 -16.83 9.03 9.22
CA CYS A 22 -15.57 8.83 8.52
C CYS A 22 -14.90 10.17 8.15
N GLY A 23 -13.99 10.60 9.00
CA GLY A 23 -12.93 11.61 8.78
C GLY A 23 -12.04 11.46 10.02
N GLU A 24 -10.73 11.27 9.94
CA GLU A 24 -9.76 11.93 9.11
C GLU A 24 -8.64 10.97 8.68
N LYS A 25 -8.10 11.28 7.50
CA LYS A 25 -6.75 10.92 7.04
C LYS A 25 -6.43 9.43 7.20
N ASP A 26 -6.76 8.71 6.12
CA ASP A 26 -5.90 7.66 5.60
C ASP A 26 -4.45 8.16 5.68
N LYS A 27 -3.77 7.79 6.75
CA LYS A 27 -2.33 7.84 6.81
C LYS A 27 -1.97 6.77 5.79
N PRO A 28 -1.43 7.13 4.60
CA PRO A 28 -1.04 6.11 3.63
C PRO A 28 -0.20 5.14 4.43
N ALA A 29 -0.62 3.87 4.48
CA ALA A 29 0.13 2.80 5.12
C ALA A 29 1.56 3.02 4.67
N ALA A 30 2.46 3.38 5.62
CA ALA A 30 3.75 3.98 5.33
C ALA A 30 4.36 3.23 4.16
N GLN A 31 4.27 3.82 2.96
CA GLN A 31 4.63 3.14 1.74
C GLN A 31 6.11 2.84 1.93
N ALA A 32 6.50 1.57 1.81
CA ALA A 32 7.90 1.24 1.75
C ALA A 32 8.49 2.15 0.67
N ASP A 33 9.38 3.06 1.07
CA ASP A 33 9.98 4.02 0.17
C ASP A 33 10.90 3.22 -0.75
N ASN A 34 10.31 2.70 -1.82
CA ASN A 34 10.97 1.84 -2.78
C ASN A 34 11.79 2.67 -3.77
N GLY A 35 12.02 3.96 -3.53
CA GLY A 35 12.64 4.89 -4.47
C GLY A 35 11.79 5.21 -5.70
N LEU A 36 10.48 4.91 -5.65
CA LEU A 36 9.52 5.16 -6.71
C LEU A 36 8.59 6.33 -6.35
N PRO A 37 8.12 7.11 -7.35
CA PRO A 37 7.05 8.08 -7.15
C PRO A 37 5.80 7.44 -6.55
N ALA A 38 5.02 8.23 -5.80
CA ALA A 38 3.82 7.76 -5.11
C ALA A 38 2.82 7.09 -6.07
N GLU A 39 2.63 7.64 -7.26
CA GLU A 39 1.73 7.13 -8.30
C GLU A 39 2.17 5.75 -8.81
N CYS A 40 3.47 5.49 -8.87
CA CYS A 40 4.00 4.18 -9.25
C CYS A 40 3.87 3.16 -8.12
N ASN A 41 4.11 3.57 -6.88
CA ASN A 41 3.87 2.71 -5.72
C ASN A 41 2.39 2.33 -5.62
N GLU A 42 1.47 3.26 -5.87
CA GLU A 42 0.03 2.98 -5.93
C GLU A 42 -0.28 1.96 -7.04
N TYR A 43 0.23 2.18 -8.26
CA TYR A 43 0.08 1.24 -9.38
C TYR A 43 0.53 -0.17 -9.02
N VAL A 44 1.77 -0.32 -8.54
CA VAL A 44 2.35 -1.62 -8.19
C VAL A 44 1.53 -2.31 -7.12
N ASN A 45 1.16 -1.59 -6.06
CA ASN A 45 0.42 -2.16 -4.94
C ASN A 45 -0.98 -2.63 -5.36
N THR A 46 -1.70 -1.81 -6.12
CA THR A 46 -3.06 -2.14 -6.58
C THR A 46 -3.04 -3.34 -7.52
N ILE A 47 -2.17 -3.35 -8.54
CA ILE A 47 -2.07 -4.48 -9.47
C ILE A 47 -1.62 -5.74 -8.73
N THR A 48 -0.60 -5.66 -7.87
CA THR A 48 -0.10 -6.81 -7.11
C THR A 48 -1.18 -7.37 -6.17
N ALA A 49 -1.93 -6.52 -5.48
CA ALA A 49 -3.04 -6.95 -4.64
C ALA A 49 -4.12 -7.65 -5.45
N CYS A 50 -4.48 -7.10 -6.61
CA CYS A 50 -5.46 -7.71 -7.51
C CYS A 50 -4.98 -9.07 -8.02
N VAL A 51 -3.76 -9.15 -8.54
CA VAL A 51 -3.15 -10.38 -9.02
C VAL A 51 -3.08 -11.43 -7.91
N ASN A 52 -2.71 -11.06 -6.69
CA ASN A 52 -2.70 -11.99 -5.56
C ASN A 52 -4.10 -12.49 -5.20
N LYS A 53 -5.13 -11.63 -5.32
CA LYS A 53 -6.53 -12.01 -5.10
C LYS A 53 -6.98 -13.03 -6.15
N LEU A 54 -6.70 -12.79 -7.42
CA LEU A 54 -7.04 -13.67 -8.55
C LEU A 54 -6.18 -14.95 -8.58
N GLY A 55 -4.93 -14.84 -8.11
CA GLY A 55 -3.94 -15.89 -8.06
C GLY A 55 -4.23 -17.02 -7.09
N LYS A 56 -5.26 -16.88 -6.24
CA LYS A 56 -5.72 -17.97 -5.35
C LYS A 56 -6.11 -19.21 -6.15
N ASP A 57 -6.66 -19.02 -7.34
CA ASP A 57 -7.07 -20.10 -8.24
C ASP A 57 -5.97 -20.45 -9.27
N ASN A 58 -5.02 -19.54 -9.52
CA ASN A 58 -3.91 -19.75 -10.44
C ASN A 58 -2.61 -19.09 -9.94
N LYS A 59 -1.91 -19.81 -9.05
CA LYS A 59 -0.69 -19.30 -8.40
C LYS A 59 0.45 -19.02 -9.40
N ALA A 60 0.60 -19.86 -10.42
CA ALA A 60 1.67 -19.71 -11.41
C ALA A 60 1.54 -18.39 -12.18
N MET A 61 0.33 -18.01 -12.56
CA MET A 61 0.06 -16.71 -13.18
C MET A 61 0.42 -15.55 -12.24
N ALA A 62 0.03 -15.64 -10.96
CA ALA A 62 0.31 -14.58 -9.99
C ALA A 62 1.80 -14.42 -9.70
N ASP A 63 2.53 -15.52 -9.56
CA ASP A 63 3.98 -15.49 -9.38
C ASP A 63 4.67 -14.86 -10.59
N GLN A 64 4.27 -15.23 -11.81
CA GLN A 64 4.81 -14.64 -13.04
C GLN A 64 4.56 -13.13 -13.10
N PHE A 65 3.33 -12.68 -12.81
CA PHE A 65 3.02 -11.24 -12.77
C PHE A 65 3.85 -10.51 -11.72
N LYS A 66 4.01 -11.11 -10.53
CA LYS A 66 4.84 -10.55 -9.48
C LYS A 66 6.29 -10.39 -9.92
N THR A 67 6.88 -11.42 -10.54
CA THR A 67 8.25 -11.34 -11.07
C THR A 67 8.39 -10.22 -12.11
N GLN A 68 7.44 -10.11 -13.04
CA GLN A 68 7.48 -9.04 -14.05
C GLN A 68 7.37 -7.66 -13.41
N MET A 69 6.54 -7.51 -12.38
CA MET A 69 6.37 -6.23 -11.70
C MET A 69 7.57 -5.87 -10.83
N ASP A 70 8.17 -6.85 -10.14
CA ASP A 70 9.41 -6.66 -9.40
C ASP A 70 10.53 -6.18 -10.36
N GLN A 71 10.73 -6.83 -11.50
CA GLN A 71 11.70 -6.39 -12.53
C GLN A 71 11.41 -4.98 -13.08
N ALA A 72 10.14 -4.65 -13.34
CA ALA A 72 9.74 -3.33 -13.78
C ALA A 72 10.08 -2.27 -12.72
N THR A 73 9.77 -2.55 -11.45
CA THR A 73 10.08 -1.62 -10.36
C THR A 73 11.59 -1.41 -10.18
N GLU A 74 12.41 -2.44 -10.37
CA GLU A 74 13.87 -2.31 -10.34
C GLU A 74 14.37 -1.41 -11.48
N SER A 75 13.84 -1.58 -12.69
CA SER A 75 14.17 -0.70 -13.82
C SER A 75 13.77 0.75 -13.55
N TRP A 76 12.56 0.97 -13.02
CA TRP A 76 12.03 2.30 -12.70
C TRP A 76 12.83 3.02 -11.59
N LYS A 77 13.39 2.27 -10.63
CA LYS A 77 14.28 2.84 -9.61
C LYS A 77 15.52 3.47 -10.24
N GLN A 78 16.05 2.88 -11.30
CA GLN A 78 17.24 3.37 -12.00
C GLN A 78 16.95 4.52 -12.98
N MET A 79 15.68 4.80 -13.31
CA MET A 79 15.33 5.91 -14.19
C MET A 79 15.59 7.25 -13.50
N ALA A 80 16.31 8.15 -14.19
CA ALA A 80 16.58 9.51 -13.70
C ALA A 80 15.35 10.43 -13.79
N ASP A 81 14.54 10.26 -14.84
CA ASP A 81 13.34 11.06 -15.06
C ASP A 81 12.12 10.49 -14.32
N LYS A 82 11.97 10.91 -13.06
CA LYS A 82 10.87 10.49 -12.19
C LYS A 82 9.53 11.11 -12.59
N GLU A 83 9.51 12.26 -13.26
CA GLU A 83 8.28 12.92 -13.71
C GLU A 83 7.64 12.16 -14.90
N ALA A 84 8.45 11.76 -15.88
CA ALA A 84 7.99 10.90 -16.97
C ALA A 84 7.46 9.55 -16.44
N LEU A 85 8.15 8.97 -15.46
CA LEU A 85 7.74 7.73 -14.81
C LEU A 85 6.41 7.88 -14.06
N LYS A 86 6.24 8.94 -13.27
CA LYS A 86 4.99 9.27 -12.58
C LYS A 86 3.81 9.35 -13.55
N ASN A 87 3.96 10.09 -14.65
CA ASN A 87 2.91 10.22 -15.67
C ASN A 87 2.58 8.87 -16.32
N SER A 88 3.59 8.04 -16.56
CA SER A 88 3.42 6.70 -17.12
C SER A 88 2.65 5.78 -16.17
N CYS A 89 2.99 5.76 -14.88
CA CYS A 89 2.30 4.96 -13.87
C CYS A 89 0.86 5.41 -13.67
N LYS A 90 0.60 6.73 -13.69
CA LYS A 90 -0.76 7.27 -13.62
C LYS A 90 -1.60 6.84 -14.82
N ALA A 91 -1.07 7.01 -16.04
CA ALA A 91 -1.76 6.61 -17.26
C ALA A 91 -2.04 5.10 -17.29
N ALA A 92 -1.06 4.28 -16.86
CA ALA A 92 -1.24 2.84 -16.72
C ALA A 92 -2.35 2.52 -15.71
N MET A 93 -2.33 3.13 -14.52
CA MET A 93 -3.37 2.94 -13.52
C MET A 93 -4.75 3.30 -14.07
N ASP A 94 -4.89 4.45 -14.73
CA ASP A 94 -6.17 4.89 -15.28
C ASP A 94 -6.68 3.95 -16.39
N ALA A 95 -5.79 3.34 -17.18
CA ALA A 95 -6.15 2.31 -18.15
C ALA A 95 -6.53 0.96 -17.49
N PHE A 96 -5.91 0.61 -16.36
CA PHE A 96 -6.18 -0.64 -15.65
C PHE A 96 -7.39 -0.57 -14.72
N LYS A 97 -7.74 0.60 -14.18
CA LYS A 97 -8.92 0.81 -13.31
C LYS A 97 -10.20 0.10 -13.78
N PRO A 98 -10.67 0.27 -15.03
CA PRO A 98 -11.89 -0.43 -15.48
C PRO A 98 -11.73 -1.95 -15.43
N THR A 99 -10.58 -2.47 -15.87
CA THR A 99 -10.26 -3.90 -15.83
C THR A 99 -10.21 -4.42 -14.40
N LEU A 100 -9.60 -3.68 -13.47
CA LEU A 100 -9.56 -4.02 -12.06
C LEU A 100 -10.98 -4.15 -11.51
N SER A 101 -11.82 -3.14 -11.75
CA SER A 101 -13.23 -3.16 -11.32
C SER A 101 -14.00 -4.34 -11.90
N GLN A 102 -13.78 -4.69 -13.17
CA GLN A 102 -14.40 -5.87 -13.80
C GLN A 102 -13.94 -7.19 -13.18
N LEU A 103 -12.67 -7.28 -12.75
CA LEU A 103 -12.11 -8.43 -12.07
C LEU A 103 -12.47 -8.47 -10.56
N GLY A 104 -13.20 -7.48 -10.07
CA GLY A 104 -13.56 -7.34 -8.67
C GLY A 104 -12.38 -6.93 -7.78
N CYS A 105 -11.39 -6.27 -8.37
CA CYS A 105 -10.37 -5.51 -7.70
C CYS A 105 -10.79 -4.02 -7.67
#